data_AF-A0A0A2FI61-F1
#
_entry.id   AF-A0A0A2FI61-F1
#
_cell.length_a   1.000
_cell.length_b   1.000
_cell.length_c   1.000
_cell.angle_alpha   90.00
_cell.angle_beta   90.00
_cell.angle_gamma   90.00
#
_symmetry.space_group_name_H-M   'P 1'
#
loop_
_entity.id
_entity.type
_entity.pdbx_description
1 polymer ?
#
loop_
_entity_poly.entity_id
_entity_poly.type
_entity_poly.pdbx_seq_one_letter_code
_entity_poly.pdbx_strand_id
1 'polypeptide(L)'
;MNKEVSTEIKYYAVVNSVGIRRFMQDEVFKDLFGRIFGIVNEKGVNPFQVGLIKKEIKAVLDSHQICEEILDYYGRGGHRFIKCHGVKIHLMPFDVCGIK
;
A
#
# COMPACT_ATOMS: atom_id res chain seq x y z
N MET A 1 -8.14 8.26 -26.49
CA MET A 1 -9.10 7.92 -25.41
C MET A 1 -8.49 8.32 -24.08
N ASN A 2 -8.91 9.47 -23.53
CA ASN A 2 -8.54 9.88 -22.19
C ASN A 2 -9.29 8.96 -21.21
N LYS A 3 -8.59 8.04 -20.54
CA LYS A 3 -9.15 7.32 -19.40
C LYS A 3 -9.40 8.35 -18.31
N GLU A 4 -10.67 8.70 -18.09
CA GLU A 4 -11.06 9.51 -16.93
C GLU A 4 -10.47 8.87 -15.67
N VAL A 5 -9.61 9.63 -15.00
CA VAL A 5 -9.01 9.21 -13.74
C VAL A 5 -10.12 9.31 -12.70
N SER A 6 -10.82 8.20 -12.48
CA SER A 6 -11.88 8.11 -11.48
C SER A 6 -11.32 8.49 -10.10
N THR A 7 -11.84 9.58 -9.54
CA THR A 7 -11.51 10.10 -8.21
C THR A 7 -12.29 9.40 -7.10
N GLU A 8 -13.24 8.53 -7.48
CA GLU A 8 -14.08 7.74 -6.58
C GLU A 8 -13.23 6.87 -5.65
N ILE A 9 -13.51 6.95 -4.36
CA ILE A 9 -12.89 6.11 -3.34
C ILE A 9 -13.36 4.67 -3.55
N LYS A 10 -12.42 3.76 -3.85
CA LYS A 10 -12.71 2.34 -4.10
C LYS A 10 -12.26 1.43 -2.98
N TYR A 11 -11.26 1.87 -2.23
CA TYR A 11 -10.70 1.06 -1.15
C TYR A 11 -10.57 1.88 0.14
N TYR A 12 -10.65 1.20 1.27
CA TYR A 12 -10.13 1.65 2.54
C TYR A 12 -8.77 0.99 2.76
N ALA A 13 -7.73 1.79 3.03
CA ALA A 13 -6.36 1.31 3.12
C ALA A 13 -5.90 1.19 4.57
N VAL A 14 -5.26 0.06 4.91
CA VAL A 14 -4.62 -0.17 6.22
C VAL A 14 -3.21 -0.67 6.01
N VAL A 15 -2.25 -0.10 6.75
CA VAL A 15 -0.84 -0.47 6.67
C VAL A 15 -0.49 -1.36 7.85
N ASN A 16 0.09 -2.53 7.55
CA ASN A 16 0.46 -3.54 8.52
C ASN A 16 1.90 -3.98 8.34
N SER A 17 2.58 -4.33 9.43
CA SER A 17 3.84 -5.07 9.39
C SER A 17 3.54 -6.57 9.28
N VAL A 18 4.19 -7.29 8.36
CA VAL A 18 4.02 -8.75 8.19
C VAL A 18 5.35 -9.47 8.07
N GLY A 19 5.50 -10.57 8.80
CA GLY A 19 6.68 -11.44 8.70
C GLY A 19 7.97 -10.88 9.31
N ILE A 20 7.92 -9.71 9.94
CA ILE A 20 9.08 -9.09 10.58
C ILE A 20 9.19 -9.63 12.01
N ARG A 21 10.17 -10.51 12.26
CA ARG A 21 10.69 -10.72 13.62
C ARG A 21 11.26 -9.38 14.10
N ARG A 22 11.20 -9.06 15.41
CA ARG A 22 11.72 -7.79 15.98
C ARG A 22 13.11 -7.34 15.46
N PHE A 23 13.94 -8.28 15.00
CA PHE A 23 15.27 -8.06 14.43
C PHE A 23 15.33 -7.61 12.94
N MET A 24 14.22 -7.60 12.20
CA MET A 24 14.16 -7.19 10.78
C MET A 24 13.51 -5.80 10.57
N GLN A 25 13.37 -4.99 11.62
CA GLN A 25 13.02 -3.57 11.46
C GLN A 25 14.28 -2.75 11.16
N ASP A 26 14.86 -3.00 9.98
CA ASP A 26 15.95 -2.19 9.47
C ASP A 26 15.44 -0.79 9.04
N GLU A 27 16.36 0.05 8.57
CA GLU A 27 16.04 1.42 8.16
C GLU A 27 15.11 1.46 6.94
N VAL A 28 15.24 0.51 6.02
CA VAL A 28 14.38 0.38 4.84
C VAL A 28 12.94 0.13 5.27
N PHE A 29 12.71 -0.83 6.17
CA PHE A 29 11.39 -1.08 6.73
C PHE A 29 10.81 0.17 7.42
N LYS A 30 11.58 0.84 8.27
CA LYS A 30 11.11 2.00 9.03
C LYS A 30 10.70 3.16 8.12
N ASP A 31 11.52 3.46 7.11
CA ASP A 31 11.22 4.51 6.13
C ASP A 31 10.00 4.16 5.28
N LEU A 32 9.93 2.92 4.81
CA LEU A 32 8.83 2.44 4.00
C LEU A 32 7.51 2.47 4.80
N PHE A 33 7.52 1.89 6.01
CA PHE A 33 6.36 1.87 6.88
C PHE A 33 5.93 3.29 7.25
N GLY A 34 6.86 4.14 7.70
CA GLY A 34 6.57 5.52 8.11
C GLY A 34 5.97 6.37 7.00
N ARG A 35 6.57 6.36 5.81
CA ARG A 35 6.06 7.10 4.64
C ARG A 35 4.67 6.63 4.24
N ILE A 36 4.52 5.32 4.02
CA ILE A 36 3.24 4.77 3.54
C ILE A 36 2.15 4.96 4.60
N PHE A 37 2.46 4.79 5.89
CA PHE A 37 1.53 5.02 6.98
C PHE A 37 0.96 6.45 6.95
N GLY A 38 1.82 7.47 6.80
CA GLY A 38 1.38 8.87 6.70
C GLY A 38 0.46 9.16 5.51
N ILE A 39 0.66 8.46 4.39
CA ILE A 39 -0.10 8.67 3.16
C ILE A 39 -1.48 8.02 3.25
N VAL A 40 -1.55 6.73 3.60
CA VAL A 40 -2.76 5.92 3.35
C VAL A 40 -3.35 5.19 4.55
N ASN A 41 -2.71 5.17 5.72
CA ASN A 41 -3.26 4.39 6.82
C ASN A 41 -4.62 4.94 7.27
N GLU A 42 -5.59 4.04 7.39
CA GLU A 42 -6.97 4.31 7.82
C GLU A 42 -7.71 5.34 6.96
N LYS A 43 -7.41 5.39 5.66
CA LYS A 43 -7.99 6.36 4.71
C LYS A 43 -8.65 5.67 3.52
N GLY A 44 -9.68 6.33 2.98
CA GLY A 44 -10.22 6.02 1.67
C GLY A 44 -9.20 6.36 0.57
N VAL A 45 -9.01 5.43 -0.37
CA VAL A 45 -8.13 5.60 -1.53
C VAL A 45 -8.84 5.24 -2.84
N ASN A 46 -8.59 6.08 -3.84
CA ASN A 46 -9.02 5.85 -5.22
C ASN A 46 -7.93 5.12 -6.04
N PRO A 47 -8.26 4.63 -7.25
CA PRO A 47 -7.30 3.90 -8.09
C PRO A 47 -6.04 4.69 -8.44
N PHE A 48 -6.14 6.02 -8.60
CA PHE A 48 -4.99 6.87 -8.88
C PHE A 48 -4.02 6.90 -7.69
N GLN A 49 -4.54 7.05 -6.48
CA GLN A 49 -3.76 7.00 -5.24
C GLN A 49 -3.09 5.64 -5.06
N VAL A 50 -3.74 4.53 -5.45
CA VAL A 50 -3.09 3.21 -5.43
C VAL A 50 -1.87 3.16 -6.37
N GLY A 51 -1.94 3.83 -7.52
CA GLY A 51 -0.78 4.00 -8.41
C GLY A 51 0.33 4.83 -7.76
N LEU A 52 -0.01 5.91 -7.04
CA LEU A 52 0.95 6.74 -6.33
C LEU A 52 1.64 5.99 -5.18
N ILE A 53 0.90 5.20 -4.39
CA ILE A 53 1.47 4.34 -3.34
C ILE A 53 2.62 3.49 -3.90
N LYS A 54 2.42 2.83 -5.05
CA LYS A 54 3.46 1.99 -5.65
C LYS A 54 4.69 2.79 -6.08
N LYS A 55 4.50 4.01 -6.58
CA LYS A 55 5.61 4.92 -6.91
C LYS A 55 6.38 5.32 -5.67
N GLU A 56 5.69 5.60 -4.57
CA GLU A 56 6.32 5.93 -3.28
C GLU A 56 7.10 4.74 -2.70
N ILE A 57 6.54 3.53 -2.76
CA ILE A 57 7.26 2.31 -2.37
C ILE A 57 8.55 2.20 -3.19
N LYS A 58 8.45 2.32 -4.52
CA LYS A 58 9.63 2.22 -5.40
C LYS A 58 10.67 3.30 -5.09
N ALA A 59 10.25 4.52 -4.82
CA ALA A 59 11.15 5.62 -4.47
C ALA A 59 11.93 5.36 -3.17
N VAL A 60 11.29 4.75 -2.17
CA VAL A 60 11.98 4.34 -0.92
C VAL A 60 12.98 3.22 -1.19
N LEU A 61 12.58 2.18 -1.92
CA LEU A 61 13.50 1.08 -2.26
C LEU A 61 14.71 1.60 -3.04
N ASP A 62 14.49 2.51 -3.99
CA ASP A 62 15.56 3.11 -4.80
C ASP A 62 16.49 3.98 -3.97
N SER A 63 15.98 4.78 -3.03
CA SER A 63 16.83 5.59 -2.15
C SER A 63 17.74 4.75 -1.25
N HIS A 64 17.30 3.53 -0.94
CA HIS A 64 18.05 2.53 -0.16
C HIS A 64 18.82 1.54 -1.03
N GLN A 65 18.81 1.70 -2.36
CA GLN A 65 19.45 0.80 -3.33
C GLN A 65 18.99 -0.67 -3.21
N ILE A 66 17.75 -0.88 -2.79
CA ILE A 66 17.13 -2.20 -2.64
C ILE A 66 16.46 -2.62 -3.94
N CYS A 67 16.91 -3.74 -4.51
CA CYS A 67 16.26 -4.39 -5.63
C CYS A 67 15.30 -5.47 -5.10
N GLU A 68 14.07 -5.07 -4.76
CA GLU A 68 13.01 -5.97 -4.31
C GLU A 68 11.74 -5.79 -5.18
N GLU A 69 11.05 -6.90 -5.44
CA GLU A 69 9.78 -6.89 -6.15
C GLU A 69 8.64 -6.35 -5.27
N ILE A 70 7.82 -5.46 -5.83
CA ILE A 70 6.57 -5.02 -5.19
C ILE A 70 5.48 -6.01 -5.57
N LEU A 71 5.09 -6.87 -4.63
CA LEU A 71 4.02 -7.85 -4.84
C LEU A 71 2.66 -7.16 -4.73
N ASP A 72 1.88 -7.18 -5.81
CA ASP A 72 0.52 -6.66 -5.86
C ASP A 72 -0.45 -7.75 -6.32
N TYR A 73 -1.35 -8.16 -5.43
CA TYR A 73 -2.20 -9.31 -5.65
C TYR A 73 -3.61 -9.11 -5.07
N TYR A 74 -4.57 -9.86 -5.61
CA TYR A 74 -5.95 -9.86 -5.17
C TYR A 74 -6.22 -11.08 -4.28
N GLY A 75 -6.98 -10.86 -3.21
CA GLY A 75 -7.56 -11.89 -2.37
C GLY A 75 -9.03 -12.13 -2.68
N ARG A 76 -9.70 -12.88 -1.79
CA ARG A 76 -11.15 -13.12 -1.88
C ARG A 76 -11.93 -11.83 -1.59
N GLY A 77 -13.18 -11.76 -2.04
CA GLY A 77 -14.10 -10.67 -1.70
C GLY A 77 -13.67 -9.29 -2.18
N GLY A 78 -12.87 -9.20 -3.24
CA GLY A 78 -12.40 -7.92 -3.79
C GLY A 78 -11.24 -7.27 -3.03
N HIS A 79 -10.76 -7.87 -1.93
CA HIS A 79 -9.59 -7.38 -1.22
C HIS A 79 -8.35 -7.39 -2.12
N ARG A 80 -7.53 -6.34 -2.00
CA ARG A 80 -6.25 -6.23 -2.69
C ARG A 80 -5.14 -5.97 -1.68
N PHE A 81 -3.95 -6.45 -2.00
CA PHE A 81 -2.80 -6.36 -1.13
C PHE A 81 -1.59 -5.92 -1.92
N ILE A 82 -0.85 -4.95 -1.36
CA ILE A 82 0.47 -4.56 -1.85
C ILE A 82 1.47 -4.90 -0.74
N LYS A 83 2.48 -5.71 -1.03
CA LYS A 83 3.48 -6.16 -0.06
C LYS A 83 4.88 -5.91 -0.61
N CYS A 84 5.73 -5.34 0.23
CA CYS A 84 7.15 -5.18 -0.04
C CYS A 84 7.89 -4.97 1.29
N HIS A 85 9.06 -5.57 1.43
CA HIS A 85 10.01 -5.36 2.52
C HIS A 85 9.37 -5.46 3.92
N GLY A 86 8.54 -6.49 4.11
CA GLY A 86 7.81 -6.72 5.37
C GLY A 86 6.69 -5.71 5.68
N VAL A 87 6.46 -4.71 4.83
CA VAL A 87 5.27 -3.84 4.85
C VAL A 87 4.17 -4.45 3.98
N LYS A 88 2.94 -4.46 4.48
CA LYS A 88 1.74 -4.86 3.74
C LYS A 88 0.67 -3.80 3.83
N ILE A 89 0.22 -3.32 2.69
CA ILE A 89 -0.93 -2.44 2.54
C ILE A 89 -2.12 -3.33 2.16
N HIS A 90 -3.15 -3.30 2.99
CA HIS A 90 -4.43 -3.95 2.75
C HIS A 90 -5.41 -2.92 2.21
N LEU A 91 -5.86 -3.13 0.98
CA LEU A 91 -6.88 -2.34 0.30
C LEU A 91 -8.19 -3.12 0.38
N MET A 92 -9.07 -2.71 1.29
CA MET A 92 -10.40 -3.31 1.48
C MET A 92 -11.41 -2.60 0.59
N PRO A 93 -12.29 -3.29 -0.15
CA PRO A 93 -13.33 -2.63 -0.93
C PRO A 93 -14.17 -1.72 -0.02
N PHE A 94 -14.30 -0.45 -0.41
CA PHE A 94 -14.91 0.57 0.45
C PHE A 94 -16.40 0.33 0.69
N ASP A 95 -17.09 -0.17 -0.34
CA ASP A 95 -18.49 -0.62 -0.30
C ASP A 95 -18.75 -1.74 0.70
N VAL A 96 -17.77 -2.62 0.92
CA VAL A 96 -17.84 -3.73 1.87
C VAL A 96 -17.59 -3.27 3.31
N CYS A 97 -16.90 -2.14 3.51
CA CYS A 97 -16.57 -1.64 4.85
C CYS A 97 -17.78 -1.09 5.64
N GLY A 98 -18.97 -0.98 5.03
CA GLY A 98 -20.17 -0.48 5.72
C GLY A 98 -20.09 0.98 6.19
N ILE A 99 -19.03 1.70 5.79
CA ILE A 99 -18.83 3.12 6.04
C ILE A 99 -19.66 3.86 4.99
N LYS A 100 -20.88 4.26 5.37
CA LYS A 100 -21.73 5.19 4.61
C LYS A 100 -21.35 6.63 4.92
#